data_AF-A0A7C7XWT1-F1
#
_entry.id   AF-A0A7C7XWT1-F1
#
_cell.length_a   1.000
_cell.length_b   1.000
_cell.length_c   1.000
_cell.angle_alpha   90.00
_cell.angle_beta   90.00
_cell.angle_gamma   90.00
#
_symmetry.space_group_name_H-M   'P 1'
#
loop_
_entity.id
_entity.type
_entity.pdbx_description
1 polymer ?
#
loop_
_entity_poly.entity_id
_entity_poly.type
_entity_poly.pdbx_seq_one_letter_code
_entity_poly.pdbx_strand_id
1 'polypeptide(L)'
;MAMTKKQAAQRILDSIDSESRRKNRTIISIIPALLSSAAIAMYYSYEVAIGCLLLLLALIQFGHERMGKNIEESKEAAFASLGWKTEEIDEEELIEKLNKIIQ
;
A
#
# COMPACT_ATOMS: atom_id res chain seq x y z
N MET A 1 23.74 -4.10 7.09
CA MET A 1 24.34 -4.11 5.73
C MET A 1 23.90 -2.85 5.02
N ALA A 2 24.83 -2.08 4.44
CA ALA A 2 24.47 -0.92 3.62
C ALA A 2 23.78 -1.42 2.34
N MET A 3 22.62 -0.88 2.03
CA MET A 3 21.88 -1.19 0.79
C MET A 3 22.70 -0.74 -0.42
N THR A 4 22.85 -1.60 -1.42
CA THR A 4 23.57 -1.22 -2.65
C THR A 4 22.69 -0.31 -3.50
N LYS A 5 23.29 0.57 -4.32
CA LYS A 5 22.55 1.52 -5.17
C LYS A 5 21.54 0.82 -6.10
N LYS A 6 21.87 -0.37 -6.60
CA LYS A 6 20.97 -1.21 -7.43
C LYS A 6 19.78 -1.75 -6.63
N GLN A 7 20.00 -2.19 -5.39
CA GLN A 7 18.92 -2.64 -4.50
C GLN A 7 18.01 -1.49 -4.07
N ALA A 8 18.58 -0.31 -3.85
CA ALA A 8 17.83 0.89 -3.55
C ALA A 8 16.92 1.30 -4.72
N ALA A 9 17.46 1.28 -5.95
CA ALA A 9 16.69 1.60 -7.15
C ALA A 9 15.54 0.61 -7.37
N GLN A 10 15.78 -0.70 -7.22
CA GLN A 10 14.74 -1.72 -7.32
C GLN A 10 13.64 -1.52 -6.27
N ARG A 11 14.03 -1.20 -5.03
CA ARG A 11 13.08 -0.98 -3.93
C ARG A 11 12.16 0.21 -4.17
N ILE A 12 12.63 1.25 -4.86
CA ILE A 12 11.77 2.39 -5.26
C ILE A 12 10.79 1.95 -6.34
N LEU A 13 11.21 1.21 -7.37
CA LEU A 13 10.28 0.67 -8.37
C LEU A 13 9.22 -0.25 -7.74
N ASP A 14 9.64 -1.16 -6.87
CA ASP A 14 8.73 -2.09 -6.18
C ASP A 14 7.71 -1.34 -5.31
N SER A 15 8.11 -0.22 -4.73
CA SER A 15 7.25 0.61 -3.89
C SER A 15 6.22 1.40 -4.71
N ILE A 16 6.58 1.88 -5.91
CA ILE A 16 5.65 2.52 -6.86
C ILE A 16 4.60 1.51 -7.32
N ASP A 17 5.03 0.32 -7.73
CA ASP A 17 4.13 -0.76 -8.15
C ASP A 17 3.29 -1.33 -6.98
N SER A 18 3.78 -1.22 -5.74
CA SER A 18 3.00 -1.58 -4.55
C SER A 18 1.93 -0.52 -4.22
N GLU A 19 2.22 0.75 -4.50
CA GLU A 19 1.29 1.86 -4.29
C GLU A 19 0.12 1.82 -5.28
N SER A 20 0.39 1.53 -6.55
CA SER A 20 -0.66 1.34 -7.57
C SER A 20 -1.63 0.19 -7.20
N ARG A 21 -1.09 -0.90 -6.65
CA ARG A 21 -1.86 -2.08 -6.21
C ARG A 21 -2.58 -1.89 -4.88
N ARG A 22 -2.24 -0.86 -4.10
CA ARG A 22 -2.84 -0.57 -2.78
C ARG A 22 -4.34 -0.35 -2.88
N LYS A 23 -4.78 0.50 -3.82
CA LYS A 23 -6.22 0.78 -4.05
C LYS A 23 -6.99 -0.49 -4.42
N ASN A 24 -6.44 -1.31 -5.30
CA ASN A 24 -7.13 -2.50 -5.79
C ASN A 24 -7.29 -3.56 -4.67
N ARG A 25 -6.26 -3.75 -3.83
CA ARG A 25 -6.33 -4.66 -2.67
C ARG A 25 -7.37 -4.21 -1.64
N THR A 26 -7.48 -2.91 -1.38
CA THR A 26 -8.50 -2.37 -0.47
C THR A 26 -9.90 -2.63 -1.01
N ILE A 27 -10.15 -2.40 -2.30
CA ILE A 27 -11.46 -2.69 -2.91
C ILE A 27 -11.83 -4.18 -2.81
N ILE A 28 -10.88 -5.07 -3.09
CA ILE A 28 -11.08 -6.51 -2.98
C ILE A 28 -11.45 -6.92 -1.54
N SER A 29 -10.85 -6.27 -0.54
CA SER A 29 -11.12 -6.58 0.88
C SER A 29 -12.52 -6.18 1.36
N ILE A 30 -13.22 -5.29 0.64
CA ILE A 30 -14.60 -4.89 0.98
C ILE A 30 -15.59 -6.04 0.72
N ILE A 31 -15.34 -6.86 -0.30
CA ILE A 31 -16.22 -7.97 -0.70
C ILE A 31 -16.47 -8.96 0.47
N PRO A 32 -15.44 -9.55 1.10
CA PRO A 32 -15.66 -10.45 2.24
C PRO A 32 -16.29 -9.72 3.44
N ALA A 33 -15.99 -8.44 3.67
CA ALA A 33 -16.59 -7.68 4.75
C ALA A 33 -18.11 -7.53 4.59
N LEU A 34 -18.56 -7.25 3.35
CA LEU A 34 -19.98 -7.19 3.01
C LEU A 34 -20.66 -8.56 3.12
N LEU A 35 -20.02 -9.62 2.59
CA LEU A 35 -20.58 -10.98 2.64
C LEU A 35 -20.76 -11.48 4.07
N SER A 36 -19.75 -11.31 4.93
CA SER A 36 -19.84 -11.71 6.34
C SER A 36 -20.90 -10.90 7.09
N SER A 37 -20.97 -9.59 6.87
CA SER A 37 -21.98 -8.74 7.53
C SER A 37 -23.39 -9.07 7.05
N ALA A 38 -23.59 -9.35 5.77
CA ALA A 38 -24.87 -9.78 5.22
C ALA A 38 -25.31 -11.14 5.79
N ALA A 39 -24.39 -12.09 5.98
CA ALA A 39 -24.68 -13.36 6.63
C ALA A 39 -25.13 -13.14 8.09
N ILE A 40 -24.46 -12.27 8.85
CA ILE A 40 -24.84 -11.97 10.23
C ILE A 40 -26.23 -11.29 10.28
N ALA A 41 -26.52 -10.38 9.35
CA ALA A 41 -27.83 -9.73 9.26
C ALA A 41 -28.94 -10.74 8.96
N MET A 42 -28.66 -11.75 8.13
CA MET A 42 -29.62 -12.78 7.75
C MET A 42 -29.90 -13.80 8.87
N TYR A 43 -28.89 -14.18 9.64
CA TYR A 43 -28.99 -15.29 10.60
C TYR A 43 -29.05 -14.89 12.08
N TYR A 44 -28.71 -13.64 12.43
CA TYR A 44 -28.57 -13.24 13.84
C TYR A 44 -29.29 -11.95 14.21
N SER A 45 -28.75 -10.79 13.83
CA SER A 45 -29.34 -9.48 14.16
C SER A 45 -28.77 -8.40 13.26
N TYR A 46 -29.63 -7.48 12.83
CA TYR A 46 -29.24 -6.31 12.03
C TYR A 46 -28.29 -5.37 12.79
N GLU A 47 -28.52 -5.14 14.09
CA GLU A 47 -27.69 -4.25 14.91
C GLU A 47 -26.25 -4.78 15.01
N VAL A 48 -26.13 -6.08 15.20
CA VAL A 48 -24.83 -6.77 15.32
C VAL A 48 -24.12 -6.80 13.97
N ALA A 49 -24.86 -7.03 12.88
CA ALA A 49 -24.31 -6.96 11.52
C ALA A 49 -23.74 -5.58 11.18
N ILE A 50 -24.44 -4.50 11.56
CA ILE A 50 -23.96 -3.13 11.36
C ILE A 50 -22.68 -2.90 12.18
N GLY A 51 -22.64 -3.34 13.45
CA GLY A 51 -21.44 -3.26 14.28
C GLY A 51 -20.24 -4.00 13.67
N CYS A 52 -20.46 -5.22 13.18
CA CYS A 52 -19.43 -5.99 12.48
C CYS A 52 -18.96 -5.31 11.19
N LEU A 53 -19.88 -4.76 10.39
CA LEU A 53 -19.53 -4.06 9.16
C LEU A 53 -18.65 -2.84 9.46
N LEU A 54 -19.03 -2.01 10.44
CA LEU A 54 -18.25 -0.85 10.85
C LEU A 54 -16.85 -1.24 11.33
N LEU A 55 -16.75 -2.31 12.14
CA LEU A 55 -15.47 -2.81 12.62
C LEU A 55 -14.59 -3.32 11.47
N LEU A 56 -15.14 -4.06 10.53
CA LEU A 56 -14.41 -4.57 9.36
C LEU A 56 -13.93 -3.44 8.45
N LEU A 57 -14.78 -2.44 8.20
CA LEU A 57 -14.39 -1.26 7.41
C LEU A 57 -13.29 -0.44 8.10
N ALA A 58 -13.36 -0.28 9.43
CA ALA A 58 -12.31 0.39 10.20
C ALA A 58 -10.97 -0.35 10.12
N LEU A 59 -10.98 -1.68 10.19
CA LEU A 59 -9.77 -2.50 10.01
C LEU A 59 -9.19 -2.39 8.60
N ILE A 60 -10.04 -2.36 7.57
CA ILE A 60 -9.61 -2.17 6.18
C ILE A 60 -8.97 -0.79 6.00
N GLN A 61 -9.58 0.26 6.57
CA GLN A 61 -9.03 1.62 6.53
C GLN A 61 -7.67 1.68 7.22
N PHE A 62 -7.56 1.14 8.43
CA PHE A 62 -6.31 1.09 9.19
C PHE A 62 -5.22 0.32 8.42
N GLY A 63 -5.56 -0.82 7.82
CA GLY A 63 -4.64 -1.60 7.00
C GLY A 63 -4.15 -0.83 5.77
N HIS A 64 -5.05 -0.11 5.10
CA HIS A 64 -4.70 0.72 3.94
C HIS A 64 -3.76 1.87 4.31
N GLU A 65 -4.06 2.61 5.39
CA GLU A 65 -3.21 3.71 5.88
C GLU A 65 -1.84 3.20 6.32
N ARG A 66 -1.80 2.10 7.08
CA ARG A 66 -0.53 1.52 7.53
C ARG A 66 0.32 0.98 6.38
N MET A 67 -0.32 0.39 5.37
CA MET A 67 0.39 -0.06 4.17
C MET A 67 0.96 1.12 3.39
N GLY A 68 0.22 2.24 3.29
CA GLY A 68 0.73 3.49 2.71
C GLY A 68 1.96 4.01 3.44
N LYS A 69 1.88 4.12 4.78
CA LYS A 69 3.00 4.57 5.61
C LYS A 69 4.24 3.69 5.46
N ASN A 70 4.09 2.36 5.45
CA ASN A 70 5.22 1.45 5.25
C ASN A 70 5.87 1.60 3.87
N ILE A 71 5.08 1.87 2.82
CA ILE A 71 5.58 2.12 1.46
C ILE A 71 6.38 3.42 1.43
N GLU A 72 5.87 4.48 2.05
CA GLU A 72 6.51 5.79 2.16
C GLU A 72 7.84 5.70 2.92
N GLU A 73 7.85 5.09 4.11
CA GLU A 73 9.08 4.85 4.88
C GLU A 73 10.11 4.01 4.08
N SER A 74 9.63 3.03 3.31
CA SER A 74 10.48 2.21 2.46
C SER A 74 11.05 2.99 1.27
N LYS A 75 10.27 3.91 0.68
CA LYS A 75 10.71 4.83 -0.38
C LYS A 75 11.78 5.77 0.15
N GLU A 76 11.51 6.45 1.26
CA GLU A 76 12.43 7.40 1.87
C GLU A 76 13.79 6.77 2.21
N ALA A 77 13.78 5.58 2.81
CA ALA A 77 15.02 4.85 3.12
C ALA A 77 15.82 4.51 1.84
N ALA A 78 15.14 4.18 0.75
CA ALA A 78 15.77 3.89 -0.53
C ALA A 78 16.32 5.17 -1.20
N PHE A 79 15.56 6.28 -1.21
CA PHE A 79 16.03 7.59 -1.70
C PHE A 79 17.26 8.08 -0.92
N ALA A 80 17.24 7.97 0.41
CA ALA A 80 18.37 8.33 1.27
C ALA A 80 19.63 7.51 0.91
N SER A 81 19.48 6.22 0.60
CA SER A 81 20.61 5.37 0.20
C SER A 81 21.17 5.68 -1.20
N LEU A 82 20.37 6.33 -2.06
CA LEU A 82 20.82 6.88 -3.35
C LEU A 82 21.42 8.28 -3.23
N GLY A 83 21.28 8.93 -2.07
CA GLY A 83 21.66 10.33 -1.86
C GLY A 83 20.76 11.32 -2.59
N TRP A 84 19.54 10.89 -2.94
CA TRP A 84 18.54 11.69 -3.63
C TRP A 84 17.57 12.30 -2.61
N LYS A 85 17.12 13.53 -2.87
CA LYS A 85 16.02 14.13 -2.11
C LYS A 85 14.69 13.63 -2.67
N THR A 86 13.70 13.47 -1.82
CA THR A 86 12.35 12.96 -2.13
C THR A 86 11.52 13.87 -3.05
N GLU A 87 12.09 14.96 -3.57
CA GLU A 87 11.38 16.03 -4.26
C GLU A 87 11.52 15.97 -5.78
N GLU A 88 10.36 16.07 -6.43
CA GLU A 88 10.13 16.63 -7.77
C GLU A 88 10.89 16.00 -8.95
N ILE A 89 10.90 14.67 -9.04
CA ILE A 89 11.12 14.01 -10.33
C ILE A 89 9.77 13.44 -10.77
N ASP A 90 9.35 13.81 -11.98
CA ASP A 90 8.17 13.22 -12.61
C ASP A 90 8.26 11.69 -12.61
N GLU A 91 7.15 11.00 -12.36
CA GLU A 91 7.13 9.56 -12.13
C GLU A 91 7.71 8.78 -13.32
N GLU A 92 7.50 9.26 -14.55
CA GLU A 92 8.04 8.67 -15.77
C GLU A 92 9.56 8.83 -15.87
N GLU A 93 10.07 10.03 -15.59
CA GLU A 93 11.50 10.34 -15.60
C GLU A 93 12.25 9.62 -14.45
N LEU A 94 11.58 9.44 -13.31
CA LEU A 94 12.08 8.68 -12.17
C LEU A 94 12.25 7.20 -12.51
N ILE A 95 11.24 6.58 -13.13
CA ILE A 95 11.30 5.18 -13.57
C ILE A 95 12.43 4.96 -14.57
N GLU A 96 12.63 5.87 -15.52
CA GLU A 96 13.70 5.76 -16.51
C GLU A 96 15.10 5.85 -15.85
N LYS A 97 15.29 6.77 -14.89
CA LYS A 97 16.55 6.90 -14.13
C LYS A 97 16.82 5.66 -13.27
N LEU A 98 15.78 5.11 -12.62
CA LEU A 98 15.92 3.89 -11.81
C LEU A 98 16.31 2.69 -12.67
N ASN A 99 15.71 2.52 -13.84
CA ASN A 99 16.06 1.46 -14.78
C ASN A 99 17.51 1.57 -15.29
N LYS A 100 18.01 2.79 -15.54
CA LYS A 100 19.43 3.03 -15.90
C LYS A 100 20.42 2.66 -14.80
N ILE A 101 20.02 2.71 -13.52
CA ILE A 101 20.86 2.31 -12.38
C ILE A 101 20.84 0.78 -12.17
N ILE A 102 19.78 0.12 -12.62
CA ILE A 102 19.57 -1.32 -12.45
C ILE A 102 20.25 -2.10 -13.59
N GLN A 103 20.26 -1.57 -14.81
CA GLN A 103 21.05 -2.11 -15.93
C GLN A 103 22.56 -2.07 -15.61
#